data_AF-A0A7Z9QQP2-F1
#
_entry.id   AF-A0A7Z9QQP2-F1
#
_cell.length_a   1.000
_cell.length_b   1.000
_cell.length_c   1.000
_cell.angle_alpha   90.00
_cell.angle_beta   90.00
_cell.angle_gamma   90.00
#
_symmetry.space_group_name_H-M   'P 1'
#
loop_
_entity.id
_entity.type
_entity.pdbx_description
1 polymer ?
#
loop_
_entity_poly.entity_id
_entity_poly.type
_entity_poly.pdbx_seq_one_letter_code
_entity_poly.pdbx_strand_id
1 'polypeptide(L)' 'MIKCALISGRGMGMMHGGNFHNHAEAEVIAVCDMDPELREKAEAEFQVPGYESIDELLKT' A
#
# COMPACT_ATOMS: atom_id res chain seq x y z
N MET A 1 -14.21 8.37 -5.80
CA MET A 1 -12.81 8.09 -5.41
C MET A 1 -12.77 6.69 -4.83
N ILE A 2 -12.04 5.78 -5.47
CA ILE A 2 -11.88 4.40 -5.06
C ILE A 2 -10.70 4.32 -4.11
N LYS A 3 -10.96 3.87 -2.88
CA LYS A 3 -9.92 3.63 -1.89
C LYS A 3 -9.36 2.25 -2.08
N CYS A 4 -8.04 2.14 -2.14
CA CYS A 4 -7.36 0.86 -2.29
C CYS A 4 -6.22 0.71 -1.28
N ALA A 5 -5.97 -0.53 -0.89
CA ALA A 5 -4.76 -0.91 -0.17
C ALA A 5 -3.79 -1.60 -1.14
N LEU A 6 -2.50 -1.33 -0.99
CA LEU A 6 -1.46 -2.03 -1.73
C LEU A 6 -1.00 -3.27 -0.97
N ILE A 7 -0.97 -4.43 -1.62
CA ILE A 7 -0.36 -5.65 -1.09
C ILE A 7 0.97 -5.90 -1.80
N SER A 8 2.03 -6.12 -1.02
CA SER A 8 3.42 -6.29 -1.43
C SER A 8 4.15 -5.02 -1.87
N GLY A 9 5.30 -4.74 -1.24
CA GLY A 9 6.23 -3.66 -1.57
C GLY A 9 7.31 -4.01 -2.60
N ARG A 10 7.17 -5.14 -3.34
CA ARG A 10 8.13 -5.53 -4.41
C ARG A 10 7.68 -5.05 -5.78
N GLY A 11 8.64 -4.84 -6.69
CA GLY A 11 8.47 -4.63 -8.14
C GLY A 11 7.06 -4.27 -8.64
N MET A 12 6.23 -5.28 -8.90
CA MET A 12 4.86 -5.12 -9.41
C MET A 12 3.92 -4.41 -8.43
N GLY A 13 3.99 -4.71 -7.13
CA GLY A 13 3.19 -4.05 -6.12
C GLY A 13 3.47 -2.54 -6.08
N MET A 14 4.74 -2.14 -5.99
CA MET A 14 5.11 -0.71 -6.02
C MET A 14 4.70 -0.03 -7.33
N MET A 15 4.82 -0.70 -8.47
CA MET A 15 4.37 -0.17 -9.76
C MET A 15 2.85 0.08 -9.78
N HIS A 16 2.04 -0.88 -9.32
CA HIS A 16 0.60 -0.70 -9.23
C HIS A 16 0.22 0.37 -8.21
N GLY A 17 0.86 0.37 -7.03
CA GLY A 17 0.68 1.39 -6.01
C GLY A 17 0.92 2.80 -6.57
N GLY A 18 2.01 2.98 -7.32
CA GLY A 18 2.30 4.25 -8.00
C GLY A 18 1.23 4.65 -9.03
N ASN A 19 0.72 3.70 -9.81
CA ASN A 19 -0.35 3.99 -10.76
C ASN A 19 -1.64 4.44 -10.07
N PHE A 20 -2.04 3.77 -8.98
CA PHE A 20 -3.24 4.14 -8.23
C PHE A 20 -3.05 5.44 -7.46
N HIS A 21 -1.90 5.66 -6.83
CA HIS A 21 -1.59 6.89 -6.10
C HIS A 21 -1.62 8.14 -6.99
N ASN A 22 -1.22 8.01 -8.25
CA ASN A 22 -1.22 9.11 -9.22
C ASN A 22 -2.53 9.24 -10.01
N HIS A 23 -3.52 8.36 -9.81
CA HIS A 23 -4.76 8.37 -10.58
C HIS A 23 -5.82 9.26 -9.92
N ALA A 24 -6.43 10.19 -10.65
CA ALA A 24 -7.38 11.17 -10.11
C ALA A 24 -8.61 10.57 -9.42
N GLU A 25 -8.96 9.32 -9.76
CA GLU A 25 -10.12 8.62 -9.20
C GLU A 25 -9.77 7.56 -8.15
N ALA A 26 -8.48 7.39 -7.80
CA ALA A 26 -8.04 6.41 -6.82
C ALA A 26 -7.22 7.06 -5.71
N GLU A 27 -7.22 6.41 -4.55
CA GLU A 27 -6.46 6.81 -3.38
C GLU A 27 -5.89 5.55 -2.73
N VAL A 28 -4.56 5.44 -2.69
CA VAL A 28 -3.91 4.43 -1.85
C VAL A 28 -4.03 4.90 -0.41
N ILE A 29 -4.66 4.10 0.45
CA ILE A 29 -4.93 4.47 1.86
C ILE A 29 -4.17 3.61 2.87
N ALA A 30 -3.55 2.53 2.41
CA ALA A 30 -2.82 1.59 3.25
C ALA A 30 -1.87 0.74 2.40
N VAL A 31 -0.82 0.20 3.03
CA VAL A 31 0.05 -0.82 2.45
C VAL A 31 0.11 -2.05 3.34
N CYS A 32 0.39 -3.22 2.80
CA CYS A 32 0.60 -4.43 3.58
C CYS A 32 1.73 -5.28 2.98
N ASP A 33 2.73 -5.56 3.81
CA ASP A 33 3.81 -6.50 3.52
C ASP A 33 4.29 -7.13 4.84
N MET A 34 4.60 -8.42 4.81
CA MET A 34 5.14 -9.15 5.96
C MET A 34 6.62 -8.78 6.21
N ASP A 35 7.32 -8.37 5.14
CA ASP A 35 8.70 -7.90 5.23
C ASP A 35 8.72 -6.43 5.70
N PRO A 36 9.31 -6.13 6.88
CA PRO A 36 9.27 -4.79 7.44
C PRO A 36 10.00 -3.77 6.58
N GLU A 37 11.08 -4.14 5.88
CA GLU A 37 11.82 -3.20 5.03
C GLU A 37 10.99 -2.78 3.81
N LEU A 38 10.27 -3.73 3.23
CA LEU A 38 9.38 -3.46 2.09
C LEU A 38 8.15 -2.66 2.50
N ARG A 39 7.61 -2.95 3.69
CA ARG A 39 6.49 -2.21 4.27
C ARG A 39 6.88 -0.76 4.56
N GLU A 40 7.95 -0.52 5.31
CA GLU A 40 8.45 0.83 5.65
C GLU A 40 8.76 1.65 4.39
N LYS A 41 9.35 1.03 3.36
CA LYS A 41 9.56 1.68 2.08
C LYS A 41 8.25 2.12 1.42
N ALA A 42 7.23 1.26 1.42
CA ALA A 42 5.94 1.55 0.83
C ALA A 42 5.15 2.60 1.64
N GLU A 43 5.24 2.56 2.97
CA GLU A 43 4.70 3.61 3.86
C GLU A 43 5.33 4.97 3.54
N ALA A 44 6.65 5.04 3.37
CA ALA A 44 7.36 6.27 3.05
C ALA A 44 7.00 6.80 1.64
N GLU A 45 6.90 5.92 0.65
CA GLU A 45 6.58 6.28 -0.74
C GLU A 45 5.15 6.83 -0.86
N PHE A 46 4.17 6.15 -0.26
CA PHE A 46 2.75 6.48 -0.43
C PHE A 46 2.19 7.33 0.71
N GLN A 47 2.96 7.55 1.78
CA GLN A 47 2.59 8.33 2.97
C GLN A 47 1.31 7.81 3.67
N VAL A 48 1.19 6.50 3.81
CA VAL A 48 0.02 5.80 4.37
C VAL A 48 0.43 4.78 5.43
N PRO A 49 -0.47 4.36 6.34
CA PRO A 49 -0.18 3.31 7.30
C PRO A 49 0.14 1.97 6.62
N GLY A 50 1.09 1.24 7.17
CA GLY A 50 1.40 -0.13 6.77
C GLY A 50 0.96 -1.16 7.79
N TYR A 51 0.63 -2.35 7.29
CA TYR A 51 0.15 -3.49 8.07
C TYR A 51 1.02 -4.72 7.78
N GLU A 52 1.35 -5.49 8.82
CA GLU A 52 2.17 -6.71 8.63
C GLU A 52 1.35 -7.92 8.16
N SER A 53 0.03 -7.87 8.33
CA SER A 53 -0.88 -8.93 7.92
C SER A 53 -2.13 -8.40 7.23
N ILE A 54 -2.70 -9.22 6.35
CA ILE A 54 -3.97 -8.94 5.68
C ILE A 54 -5.11 -8.86 6.70
N ASP A 55 -5.08 -9.67 7.75
CA ASP A 55 -6.11 -9.68 8.78
C ASP A 55 -6.17 -8.36 9.56
N GLU A 56 -5.02 -7.73 9.84
CA GLU A 56 -4.98 -6.41 10.46
C GLU A 56 -5.49 -5.32 9.51
N LEU A 57 -5.05 -5.39 8.24
CA LEU A 57 -5.50 -4.47 7.19
C LEU A 57 -7.03 -4.51 7.01
N LEU A 58 -7.66 -5.69 7.07
CA LEU A 58 -9.09 -5.84 6.80
C LEU A 58 -9.99 -5.56 8.02
N LYS A 59 -9.43 -5.38 9.21
CA LYS A 59 -10.18 -5.02 10.43
C LYS A 59 -10.43 -3.52 10.58
N THR A 60 -9.91 -2.72 9.65
CA THR A 60 -10.03 -1.25 9.62
C THR A 60 -11.40 -0.78 9.17
#